data_AF-A0A2U3VS26-F1
#
_entry.id   AF-A0A2U3VS26-F1
#
_cell.length_a   1.000
_cell.length_b   1.000
_cell.length_c   1.000
_cell.angle_alpha   90.00
_cell.angle_beta   90.00
_cell.angle_gamma   90.00
#
_symmetry.space_group_name_H-M   'P 1'
#
loop_
_entity.id
_entity.type
_entity.pdbx_description
1 polymer ?
#
loop_
_entity_poly.entity_id
_entity_poly.type
_entity_poly.pdbx_seq_one_letter_code
_entity_poly.pdbx_strand_id
1 'polypeptide(L)'
;MGISNFAQQLCTEVVYCSLPKVGTKWSKQDEFGALESVKAASELSSLSGEVTEINEALVEKPGLVLKSCYEDGWLTKITLSHPSELDE
;
A
#
# COMPACT_ATOMS: atom_id res chain seq x y z
N MET A 1 -3.85 0.96 -5.13
CA MET A 1 -2.86 1.58 -4.24
C MET A 1 -1.66 0.65 -4.11
N GLY A 2 -0.44 1.20 -4.16
CA GLY A 2 0.81 0.44 -4.13
C GLY A 2 1.98 1.35 -3.74
N ILE A 3 3.21 0.83 -3.80
CA ILE A 3 4.41 1.66 -3.66
C ILE A 3 4.97 2.06 -5.02
N SER A 4 5.71 3.16 -5.05
CA SER A 4 6.44 3.57 -6.26
C SER A 4 7.71 2.74 -6.43
N ASN A 5 8.25 2.69 -7.66
CA ASN A 5 9.58 2.14 -7.91
C ASN A 5 10.68 2.88 -7.12
N PHE A 6 10.49 4.16 -6.81
CA PHE A 6 11.43 4.86 -5.95
C PHE A 6 11.42 4.29 -4.53
N ALA A 7 10.23 4.12 -3.94
CA ALA A 7 10.08 3.53 -2.62
C ALA A 7 10.59 2.07 -2.57
N GLN A 8 10.33 1.27 -3.60
CA GLN A 8 10.83 -0.11 -3.63
C GLN A 8 12.36 -0.18 -3.63
N GLN A 9 13.05 0.75 -4.29
CA GLN A 9 14.52 0.78 -4.36
C GLN A 9 15.18 1.20 -3.03
N LEU A 10 14.44 1.90 -2.17
CA LEU A 10 14.90 2.26 -0.82
C LEU A 10 14.80 1.09 0.16
N CYS A 11 14.01 0.08 -0.16
CA CYS A 11 13.84 -1.13 0.64
C CYS A 11 14.79 -2.22 0.14
N THR A 12 15.65 -2.74 1.02
CA THR A 12 16.52 -3.89 0.67
C THR A 12 15.74 -5.20 0.69
N GLU A 13 14.77 -5.31 1.58
CA GLU A 13 13.94 -6.50 1.80
C GLU A 13 12.66 -6.08 2.54
N VAL A 14 11.51 -6.60 2.10
CA VAL A 14 10.23 -6.44 2.80
C VAL A 14 9.91 -7.76 3.48
N VAL A 15 9.79 -7.72 4.81
CA VAL A 15 9.56 -8.92 5.63
C VAL A 15 8.09 -9.06 6.03
N TYR A 16 7.34 -7.95 6.06
CA TYR A 16 5.94 -7.97 6.46
C TYR A 16 5.15 -6.83 5.81
N CYS A 17 3.89 -7.12 5.44
CA CYS A 17 2.93 -6.15 4.93
C CYS A 17 1.68 -6.15 5.84
N SER A 18 1.47 -5.07 6.58
CA SER A 18 0.23 -4.82 7.33
C SER A 18 -0.77 -4.10 6.43
N LEU A 19 -1.75 -4.84 5.92
CA LEU A 19 -2.81 -4.31 5.07
C LEU A 19 -4.10 -4.09 5.87
N PRO A 20 -4.84 -3.00 5.64
CA PRO A 20 -6.14 -2.78 6.26
C PRO A 20 -7.17 -3.80 5.77
N LYS A 21 -8.23 -4.03 6.55
CA LYS A 21 -9.28 -4.99 6.17
C LYS A 21 -10.16 -4.42 5.06
N VAL A 22 -10.74 -5.30 4.24
CA VAL A 22 -11.82 -4.91 3.31
C VAL A 22 -12.97 -4.27 4.10
N GLY A 23 -13.48 -3.15 3.59
CA GLY A 23 -14.51 -2.32 4.24
C GLY A 23 -13.96 -1.29 5.24
N THR A 24 -12.65 -1.28 5.53
CA THR A 24 -12.04 -0.20 6.32
C THR A 24 -12.16 1.11 5.56
N LYS A 25 -12.57 2.19 6.26
CA LYS A 25 -12.61 3.56 5.75
C LYS A 25 -11.51 4.39 6.41
N TRP A 26 -10.93 5.32 5.66
CA TRP A 26 -9.92 6.25 6.16
C TRP A 26 -9.99 7.58 5.39
N SER A 27 -9.37 8.61 5.96
CA SER A 27 -9.23 9.94 5.37
C SER A 27 -7.81 10.12 4.83
N LYS A 28 -7.65 11.05 3.90
CA LYS A 28 -6.34 11.53 3.45
C LYS A 28 -5.52 11.92 4.68
N GLN A 29 -4.28 11.41 4.77
CA GLN A 29 -3.34 11.55 5.91
C GLN A 29 -3.53 10.56 7.08
N ASP A 30 -4.60 9.76 7.10
CA ASP A 30 -4.70 8.68 8.08
C ASP A 30 -3.72 7.56 7.75
N GLU A 31 -3.22 6.89 8.79
CA GLU A 31 -2.34 5.73 8.67
C GLU A 31 -3.12 4.56 8.06
N PHE A 32 -2.82 4.26 6.80
CA PHE A 32 -3.53 3.23 6.03
C PHE A 32 -3.06 1.81 6.35
N GLY A 33 -1.78 1.66 6.67
CA GLY A 33 -1.10 0.38 6.86
C GLY A 33 0.41 0.57 6.93
N ALA A 34 1.14 -0.51 7.07
CA ALA A 34 2.60 -0.47 7.25
C ALA A 34 3.30 -1.52 6.39
N LEU A 35 4.42 -1.12 5.81
CA LEU A 35 5.39 -2.04 5.20
C LEU A 35 6.63 -2.04 6.08
N GLU A 36 6.95 -3.20 6.66
CA GLU A 36 8.17 -3.36 7.41
C GLU A 36 9.29 -3.84 6.49
N SER A 37 10.31 -3.00 6.37
CA SER A 37 11.54 -3.30 5.65
C SER A 37 12.73 -3.19 6.59
N VAL A 38 13.83 -3.87 6.24
CA VAL A 38 15.07 -3.89 7.05
C VAL A 38 15.77 -2.51 7.10
N LYS A 39 15.37 -1.54 6.26
CA LYS A 39 16.11 -0.28 6.09
C LYS A 39 15.28 1.00 6.24
N ALA A 40 13.96 0.93 6.10
CA ALA A 40 13.08 2.09 6.22
C ALA A 40 11.62 1.67 6.50
N ALA A 41 10.93 2.43 7.35
CA ALA A 41 9.48 2.50 7.35
C ALA A 41 9.07 3.69 6.48
N SER A 42 8.08 3.51 5.60
CA SER A 42 7.54 4.60 4.79
C SER A 42 6.04 4.67 5.00
N GLU A 43 5.54 5.84 5.35
CA GLU A 43 4.11 6.12 5.39
C GLU A 43 3.56 6.17 3.96
N LEU A 44 2.48 5.45 3.72
CA LEU A 44 1.78 5.45 2.44
C LEU A 44 0.86 6.67 2.39
N SER A 45 1.17 7.65 1.55
CA SER A 45 0.26 8.78 1.32
C SER A 45 -1.07 8.25 0.79
N SER A 46 -2.12 8.43 1.57
CA SER A 46 -3.42 7.81 1.35
C SER A 46 -4.41 8.85 0.80
N LEU A 47 -5.19 8.48 -0.21
CA LEU A 47 -6.39 9.22 -0.62
C LEU A 47 -7.55 8.75 0.25
N SER A 48 -8.49 9.63 0.61
CA SER A 48 -9.67 9.26 1.39
C SER A 48 -10.49 8.20 0.67
N GLY A 49 -10.85 7.11 1.34
CA GLY A 49 -11.52 6.00 0.67
C GLY A 49 -11.98 4.85 1.55
N GLU A 50 -12.44 3.79 0.88
CA GLU A 50 -12.84 2.51 1.46
C GLU A 50 -12.13 1.36 0.74
N VAL A 51 -11.65 0.36 1.49
CA VAL A 51 -10.91 -0.78 0.93
C VAL A 51 -11.91 -1.73 0.30
N THR A 52 -11.74 -2.00 -0.99
CA THR A 52 -12.56 -2.99 -1.72
C THR A 52 -11.86 -4.33 -1.85
N GLU A 53 -10.53 -4.34 -1.87
CA GLU A 53 -9.74 -5.56 -2.04
C GLU A 53 -8.35 -5.40 -1.43
N ILE A 54 -7.79 -6.50 -0.93
CA ILE A 54 -6.40 -6.58 -0.45
C ILE A 54 -5.64 -7.61 -1.27
N ASN A 55 -4.35 -7.42 -1.45
CA ASN A 55 -3.52 -8.41 -2.13
C ASN A 55 -3.08 -9.51 -1.16
N GLU A 56 -3.88 -10.57 -1.08
CA GLU A 56 -3.62 -11.72 -0.20
C GLU A 56 -2.29 -12.43 -0.53
N ALA A 57 -1.78 -12.31 -1.76
CA ALA A 57 -0.49 -12.91 -2.14
C ALA A 57 0.68 -12.34 -1.33
N LEU A 58 0.55 -11.13 -0.77
CA LEU A 58 1.58 -10.49 0.04
C LEU A 58 1.74 -11.11 1.42
N VAL A 59 0.74 -11.88 1.90
CA VAL A 59 0.83 -12.63 3.16
C VAL A 59 1.90 -13.71 3.07
N GLU A 60 1.95 -14.43 1.94
CA GLU A 60 2.93 -15.49 1.71
C GLU A 60 4.21 -14.98 1.03
N LYS A 61 4.09 -13.90 0.23
CA LYS A 61 5.16 -13.39 -0.64
C LYS A 61 5.29 -11.87 -0.53
N PRO A 62 5.69 -11.33 0.64
CA PRO A 62 5.83 -9.88 0.84
C PRO A 62 6.83 -9.24 -0.15
N GLY A 63 7.84 -10.00 -0.60
CA GLY A 63 8.80 -9.55 -1.61
C GLY A 63 8.21 -9.24 -3.00
N LEU A 64 6.95 -9.58 -3.29
CA LEU A 64 6.28 -9.15 -4.54
C LEU A 64 6.21 -7.62 -4.65
N VAL A 65 6.07 -6.93 -3.52
CA VAL A 65 6.07 -5.47 -3.43
C VAL A 65 7.35 -4.87 -4.05
N LEU A 66 8.49 -5.58 -3.99
CA LEU A 66 9.77 -5.13 -4.57
C LEU A 66 10.05 -5.64 -5.98
N LYS A 67 9.39 -6.72 -6.41
CA LYS A 67 9.61 -7.32 -7.73
C LYS A 67 8.68 -6.77 -8.79
N SER A 68 7.49 -6.36 -8.36
CA SER A 68 6.36 -6.07 -9.25
C SER A 68 5.50 -4.92 -8.70
N CYS A 69 6.10 -3.85 -8.15
CA CYS A 69 5.39 -2.79 -7.40
C CYS A 69 4.19 -2.15 -8.13
N TYR A 70 4.18 -2.17 -9.46
CA TYR A 70 3.09 -1.63 -10.29
C TYR A 70 2.12 -2.68 -10.84
N GLU A 71 2.49 -3.96 -10.79
CA GLU A 71 1.68 -5.08 -11.29
C GLU A 71 1.29 -5.94 -10.09
N ASP A 72 1.94 -7.09 -9.87
CA ASP A 72 1.55 -8.08 -8.85
C ASP A 72 1.80 -7.65 -7.40
N GLY A 73 2.56 -6.57 -7.19
CA GLY A 73 2.95 -6.01 -5.90
C GLY A 73 2.02 -4.91 -5.38
N TRP A 74 0.83 -4.74 -5.99
CA TRP A 74 -0.20 -3.84 -5.49
C TRP A 74 -0.58 -4.21 -4.05
N LEU A 75 -0.93 -3.21 -3.23
CA LEU A 75 -1.25 -3.44 -1.81
C LEU A 75 -2.76 -3.64 -1.62
N THR A 76 -3.54 -2.67 -2.10
CA THR A 76 -5.01 -2.65 -1.94
C THR A 76 -5.69 -1.99 -3.13
N LYS A 77 -6.97 -2.32 -3.34
CA LYS A 77 -7.89 -1.57 -4.19
C LYS A 77 -8.85 -0.81 -3.31
N ILE A 78 -9.19 0.39 -3.76
CA ILE A 78 -9.97 1.34 -2.97
C ILE A 78 -11.06 1.96 -3.82
N THR A 79 -12.19 2.28 -3.21
CA THR A 79 -13.14 3.25 -3.73
C THR A 79 -12.81 4.61 -3.12
N LEU A 80 -12.62 5.62 -3.97
CA LEU A 80 -12.32 6.98 -3.51
C LEU A 80 -13.59 7.65 -2.98
N SER A 81 -13.48 8.23 -1.78
CA SER A 81 -14.54 9.05 -1.20
C SER A 81 -14.59 10.43 -1.85
N HIS A 82 -13.43 10.96 -2.27
CA HIS A 82 -13.29 12.28 -2.87
C HIS A 82 -12.42 12.19 -4.13
N PRO A 83 -13.01 11.96 -5.32
CA PRO A 83 -12.25 11.86 -6.56
C PRO A 83 -11.39 13.09 -6.89
N SER A 84 -11.77 14.28 -6.41
CA SER A 84 -11.00 15.52 -6.58
C SER A 84 -9.62 15.46 -5.92
N GLU A 85 -9.40 14.59 -4.93
CA GLU A 85 -8.09 14.42 -4.29
C GLU A 85 -7.04 13.81 -5.24
N LEU A 86 -7.43 13.27 -6.40
CA LEU A 86 -6.51 12.77 -7.44
C LEU A 86 -5.77 13.91 -8.18
N ASP A 87 -6.38 15.09 -8.22
CA ASP A 87 -5.87 16.24 -8.95
C ASP A 87 -5.08 17.22 -8.05
N GLU A 88 -4.96 16.91 -6.75
CA GLU A 88 -4.19 17.64 -5.73
C GLU A 88 -2.75 17.13 -5.60
#